data_AF-A0A355RHC4-F1
#
_entry.id   AF-A0A355RHC4-F1
#
_cell.length_a   1.000
_cell.length_b   1.000
_cell.length_c   1.000
_cell.angle_alpha   90.00
_cell.angle_beta   90.00
_cell.angle_gamma   90.00
#
_symmetry.space_group_name_H-M   'P 1'
#
loop_
_entity.id
_entity.type
_entity.pdbx_description
1 polymer ?
#
loop_
_entity_poly.entity_id
_entity_poly.type
_entity_poly.pdbx_seq_one_letter_code
_entity_poly.pdbx_strand_id
1 'polypeptide(L)'
;MENAPLLANNPVVFLLLGLALAALILWVTASRKSGQSTGLTEQEMGLLVKQLQALSDGQERLSGGLHHVSEANAKAQTNMLALMEQRLAQVQQQLSENMHGSARRTAQSLGDLQQRLATIDKAQENITKLSGDVLSLQDILSNKQTRGAFGEIQLHDIVIKALPQDSFTMQATLSNGRRADWIIHLPNPDRKSGSAGRPR
;
A
#
# COMPACT_ATOMS: atom_id res chain seq x y z
N MET A 1 -19.95 105.66 77.24
CA MET A 1 -19.39 104.60 76.39
C MET A 1 -18.04 104.24 76.99
N GLU A 2 -18.03 103.17 77.75
CA GLU A 2 -17.01 102.78 78.71
C GLU A 2 -16.07 101.72 78.11
N ASN A 3 -14.80 101.74 78.52
CA ASN A 3 -13.82 100.62 78.51
C ASN A 3 -13.08 100.33 77.18
N ALA A 4 -11.75 100.16 77.06
CA ALA A 4 -10.60 100.28 77.95
C ALA A 4 -9.30 100.10 77.10
N PRO A 5 -8.17 100.79 77.37
CA PRO A 5 -6.88 100.50 76.75
C PRO A 5 -6.12 99.48 77.62
N LEU A 6 -6.45 98.19 77.53
CA LEU A 6 -5.89 97.13 78.41
C LEU A 6 -4.98 96.12 77.70
N LEU A 7 -4.50 96.41 76.48
CA LEU A 7 -3.56 95.54 75.77
C LEU A 7 -2.10 96.00 75.84
N ALA A 8 -1.82 97.25 76.21
CA ALA A 8 -0.49 97.84 76.07
C ALA A 8 0.46 97.65 77.28
N ASN A 9 -0.02 97.23 78.46
CA ASN A 9 0.83 97.16 79.67
C ASN A 9 0.55 95.94 80.58
N ASN A 10 -0.04 94.86 80.05
CA ASN A 10 -0.31 93.66 80.83
C ASN A 10 0.92 92.72 80.83
N PRO A 11 1.57 92.46 81.98
CA PRO A 11 2.76 91.61 82.06
C PRO A 11 2.50 90.17 81.59
N VAL A 12 1.24 89.72 81.67
CA VAL A 12 0.78 88.42 81.19
C VAL A 12 0.87 88.30 79.65
N VAL A 13 0.64 89.40 78.91
CA VAL A 13 0.73 89.40 77.44
C VAL A 13 2.18 89.24 76.97
N PHE A 14 3.13 89.86 77.67
CA PHE A 14 4.57 89.69 77.39
C PHE A 14 5.07 88.28 77.73
N LEU A 15 4.57 87.65 78.81
CA LEU A 15 4.88 86.26 79.13
C LEU A 15 4.35 85.28 78.08
N LEU A 16 3.13 85.49 77.59
CA LEU A 16 2.54 84.67 76.53
C LEU A 16 3.28 84.84 75.19
N LEU A 17 3.67 86.07 74.83
CA LEU A 17 4.49 86.33 73.65
C LEU A 17 5.89 85.71 73.75
N GLY A 18 6.50 85.75 74.94
CA GLY A 18 7.79 85.10 75.21
C GLY A 18 7.71 83.58 75.12
N LEU A 19 6.67 82.96 75.67
CA LEU A 19 6.42 81.52 75.56
C LEU A 19 6.15 81.11 74.10
N ALA A 20 5.39 81.91 73.35
CA ALA A 20 5.14 81.66 71.94
C ALA A 20 6.41 81.74 71.10
N LEU A 21 7.27 82.75 71.36
CA LEU A 21 8.59 82.87 70.72
C LEU A 21 9.51 81.72 71.10
N ALA A 22 9.56 81.32 72.37
CA ALA A 22 10.36 80.19 72.83
C ALA A 22 9.89 78.88 72.17
N ALA A 23 8.58 78.65 72.09
CA ALA A 23 8.00 77.49 71.41
C ALA A 23 8.30 77.49 69.91
N LEU A 24 8.26 78.67 69.25
CA LEU A 24 8.60 78.82 67.84
C LEU A 24 10.09 78.54 67.58
N ILE A 25 10.98 79.05 68.44
CA ILE A 25 12.41 78.78 68.36
C ILE A 25 12.70 77.29 68.61
N LEU A 26 12.03 76.66 69.58
CA LEU A 26 12.14 75.24 69.86
C LEU A 26 11.64 74.40 68.68
N TRP A 27 10.54 74.81 68.04
CA TRP A 27 10.01 74.16 66.84
C TRP A 27 10.95 74.28 65.63
N VAL A 28 11.53 75.46 65.41
CA VAL A 28 12.50 75.70 64.33
C VAL A 28 13.80 74.94 64.56
N THR A 29 14.31 74.90 65.80
CA THR A 29 15.54 74.17 66.13
C THR A 29 15.35 72.65 66.11
N ALA A 30 14.18 72.14 66.53
CA ALA A 30 13.81 70.74 66.39
C ALA A 30 13.68 70.33 64.92
N SER A 31 13.07 71.19 64.09
CA SER A 31 12.95 70.96 62.64
C SER A 31 14.30 70.94 61.93
N ARG A 32 15.27 71.74 62.40
CA ARG A 32 16.65 71.73 61.86
C ARG A 32 17.45 70.50 62.28
N LYS A 33 17.22 69.96 63.47
CA LYS A 33 17.87 68.71 63.93
C LYS A 33 17.30 67.45 63.26
N SER A 34 16.06 67.52 62.79
CA SER A 34 15.40 66.46 61.99
C SER A 34 15.88 66.37 60.54
N GLY A 35 16.70 67.32 60.06
CA GLY A 35 17.26 67.29 58.70
C GLY A 35 18.52 66.42 58.54
N GLN A 36 18.95 65.70 59.58
CA GLN A 36 20.18 64.90 59.57
C GLN A 36 19.95 63.37 59.58
N SER A 37 18.70 62.92 59.48
CA SER A 37 18.33 61.49 59.31
C SER A 37 18.13 61.07 57.84
N THR A 38 18.44 61.94 56.87
CA THR A 38 18.37 61.66 55.42
C THR A 38 19.45 60.71 54.90
N GLY A 39 20.43 60.33 55.73
CA GLY A 39 21.51 59.40 55.32
C GLY A 39 21.18 57.91 55.40
N LEU A 40 20.07 57.53 56.05
CA LEU A 40 19.68 56.10 56.19
C LEU A 40 18.76 55.61 55.05
N THR A 41 18.14 56.52 54.32
CA THR A 41 17.28 56.22 53.16
C THR A 41 18.07 55.99 51.86
N GLU A 42 19.31 56.47 51.75
CA GLU A 42 20.14 56.28 50.53
C GLU A 42 20.63 54.83 50.37
N GLN A 43 20.96 54.17 51.48
CA GLN A 43 21.46 52.78 51.46
C GLN A 43 20.37 51.76 51.12
N GLU A 44 19.15 51.96 51.63
CA GLU A 44 17.98 51.13 51.28
C GLU A 44 17.53 51.36 49.83
N MET A 45 17.53 52.61 49.36
CA MET A 45 17.19 52.94 47.97
C MET A 45 18.21 52.35 46.98
N GLY A 46 19.50 52.30 47.34
CA GLY A 46 20.55 51.68 46.52
C GLY A 46 20.42 50.16 46.36
N LEU A 47 19.91 49.46 47.38
CA LEU A 47 19.56 48.04 47.30
C LEU A 47 18.35 47.81 46.40
N LEU A 48 17.35 48.68 46.49
CA LEU A 48 16.13 48.61 45.69
C LEU A 48 16.41 48.90 44.20
N VAL A 49 17.31 49.85 43.89
CA VAL A 49 17.80 50.11 42.53
C VAL A 49 18.57 48.92 41.97
N LYS A 50 19.43 48.26 42.76
CA LYS A 50 20.12 47.03 42.32
C LYS A 50 19.16 45.89 42.01
N GLN A 51 18.10 45.73 42.79
CA GLN A 51 17.07 44.72 42.53
C GLN A 51 16.25 45.03 41.28
N LEU A 52 15.88 46.30 41.08
CA LEU A 52 15.21 46.75 39.85
C LEU A 52 16.10 46.57 38.62
N GLN A 53 17.40 46.82 38.74
CA GLN A 53 18.35 46.62 37.65
C GLN A 53 18.57 45.14 37.34
N ALA A 54 18.66 44.28 38.36
CA ALA A 54 18.73 42.83 38.16
C ALA A 54 17.43 42.28 37.53
N LEU A 55 16.28 42.85 37.85
CA LEU A 55 15.00 42.50 37.24
C LEU A 55 14.93 42.97 35.78
N SER A 56 15.43 44.17 35.48
CA SER A 56 15.57 44.71 34.12
C SER A 56 16.46 43.81 33.25
N ASP A 57 17.65 43.44 33.75
CA ASP A 57 18.57 42.54 33.06
C ASP A 57 17.96 41.14 32.85
N GLY A 58 17.18 40.67 33.83
CA GLY A 58 16.42 39.42 33.73
C GLY A 58 15.34 39.47 32.64
N GLN A 59 14.61 40.59 32.55
CA GLN A 59 13.58 40.81 31.53
C GLN A 59 14.17 40.89 30.12
N GLU A 60 15.33 41.52 29.96
CA GLU A 60 16.03 41.59 28.67
C GLU A 60 16.54 40.21 28.22
N ARG A 61 17.10 39.41 29.13
CA ARG A 61 17.46 38.01 28.85
C ARG A 61 16.25 37.13 28.54
N LEU A 62 15.14 37.32 29.24
CA LEU A 62 13.88 36.62 28.94
C LEU A 62 13.36 36.98 27.56
N SER A 63 13.35 38.26 27.21
CA SER A 63 12.96 38.74 25.87
C SER A 63 13.86 38.15 24.78
N GLY A 64 15.18 38.19 24.97
CA GLY A 64 16.14 37.58 24.05
C GLY A 64 15.99 36.06 23.95
N GLY A 65 15.79 35.38 25.08
CA GLY A 65 15.55 33.94 25.14
C GLY A 65 14.24 33.53 24.45
N LEU A 66 13.16 34.29 24.64
CA LEU A 66 11.88 34.10 23.96
C LEU A 66 12.01 34.29 22.45
N HIS A 67 12.76 35.31 22.00
CA HIS A 67 13.06 35.50 20.58
C HIS A 67 13.86 34.33 20.00
N HIS A 68 14.89 33.85 20.70
CA HIS A 68 15.71 32.74 20.23
C HIS A 68 14.94 31.41 20.20
N VAL A 69 14.05 31.18 21.16
CA VAL A 69 13.15 30.02 21.19
C VAL A 69 12.10 30.13 20.07
N SER A 70 11.54 31.33 19.84
CA SER A 70 10.60 31.58 18.76
C SER A 70 11.24 31.30 17.39
N GLU A 71 12.46 31.78 17.17
CA GLU A 71 13.20 31.56 15.93
C GLU A 71 13.57 30.08 15.75
N ALA A 72 14.02 29.41 16.81
CA ALA A 72 14.31 27.98 16.79
C ALA A 72 13.03 27.16 16.49
N ASN A 73 11.89 27.55 17.06
CA ASN A 73 10.61 26.90 16.81
C ASN A 73 10.13 27.12 15.37
N ALA A 74 10.28 28.33 14.81
CA ALA A 74 9.97 28.60 13.40
C ALA A 74 10.84 27.77 12.45
N LYS A 75 12.14 27.62 12.75
CA LYS A 75 13.05 26.73 12.01
C LYS A 75 12.66 25.25 12.13
N ALA A 76 12.25 24.80 13.31
CA ALA A 76 11.77 23.43 13.50
C ALA A 76 10.47 23.16 12.71
N GLN A 77 9.54 24.11 12.69
CA GLN A 77 8.30 23.99 11.92
C GLN A 77 8.56 23.92 10.41
N THR A 78 9.45 24.77 9.88
CA THR A 78 9.80 24.74 8.45
C THR A 78 10.50 23.44 8.05
N ASN A 79 11.42 22.94 8.88
CA ASN A 79 12.04 21.62 8.66
C ASN A 79 11.02 20.48 8.71
N MET A 80 10.06 20.54 9.64
CA MET A 80 8.99 19.55 9.73
C MET A 80 8.13 19.54 8.46
N LEU A 81 7.77 20.73 7.94
CA LEU A 81 7.02 20.86 6.69
C LEU A 81 7.80 20.28 5.52
N ALA A 82 9.10 20.61 5.39
CA ALA A 82 9.96 20.06 4.33
C ALA A 82 10.08 18.53 4.41
N LEU A 83 10.23 17.97 5.63
CA LEU A 83 10.26 16.52 5.84
C LEU A 83 8.92 15.87 5.52
N MET A 84 7.80 16.52 5.86
CA MET A 84 6.47 16.02 5.50
C MET A 84 6.28 16.02 3.99
N GLU A 85 6.66 17.09 3.28
CA GLU A 85 6.62 17.13 1.81
C GLU A 85 7.47 16.02 1.19
N GLN A 86 8.69 15.81 1.68
CA GLN A 86 9.58 14.75 1.20
C GLN A 86 8.97 13.35 1.47
N ARG A 87 8.40 13.12 2.65
CA ARG A 87 7.72 11.87 2.99
C ARG A 87 6.50 11.63 2.12
N LEU A 88 5.70 12.67 1.86
CA LEU A 88 4.53 12.58 0.98
C LEU A 88 4.94 12.25 -0.45
N ALA A 89 5.99 12.89 -0.98
CA ALA A 89 6.54 12.57 -2.30
C ALA A 89 7.03 11.12 -2.38
N GLN A 90 7.74 10.65 -1.35
CA GLN A 90 8.22 9.26 -1.28
C GLN A 90 7.05 8.26 -1.23
N VAL A 91 6.03 8.53 -0.42
CA VAL A 91 4.82 7.69 -0.34
C VAL A 91 4.09 7.68 -1.67
N GLN A 92 3.96 8.82 -2.34
CA GLN A 92 3.32 8.92 -3.65
C GLN A 92 4.06 8.11 -4.71
N GLN A 93 5.39 8.18 -4.73
CA GLN A 93 6.21 7.39 -5.64
C GLN A 93 6.06 5.88 -5.36
N GLN A 94 6.18 5.48 -4.09
CA GLN A 94 6.07 4.08 -3.71
C GLN A 94 4.67 3.51 -3.96
N LEU A 95 3.62 4.31 -3.77
CA LEU A 95 2.26 3.93 -4.11
C LEU A 95 2.09 3.77 -5.63
N SER A 96 2.64 4.69 -6.42
CA SER A 96 2.61 4.61 -7.89
C SER A 96 3.31 3.35 -8.41
N GLU A 97 4.52 3.07 -7.92
CA GLU A 97 5.29 1.86 -8.29
C GLU A 97 4.55 0.57 -7.89
N ASN A 98 4.01 0.51 -6.66
CA ASN A 98 3.25 -0.64 -6.22
C ASN A 98 1.96 -0.83 -7.02
N MET A 99 1.26 0.25 -7.36
CA MET A 99 0.03 0.18 -8.15
C MET A 99 0.30 -0.28 -9.58
N HIS A 100 1.32 0.27 -10.23
CA HIS A 100 1.75 -0.20 -11.56
C HIS A 100 2.19 -1.67 -11.51
N GLY A 101 3.00 -2.05 -10.52
CA GLY A 101 3.46 -3.42 -10.35
C GLY A 101 2.33 -4.41 -10.05
N SER A 102 1.33 -4.00 -9.26
CA SER A 102 0.13 -4.80 -8.99
C SER A 102 -0.71 -4.95 -10.25
N ALA A 103 -1.04 -3.85 -10.93
CA ALA A 103 -1.82 -3.87 -12.17
C ALA A 103 -1.18 -4.76 -13.25
N ARG A 104 0.14 -4.69 -13.41
CA ARG A 104 0.87 -5.52 -14.37
C ARG A 104 0.80 -7.01 -14.02
N ARG A 105 1.00 -7.37 -12.74
CA ARG A 105 0.86 -8.76 -12.28
C ARG A 105 -0.57 -9.27 -12.46
N THR A 106 -1.57 -8.47 -12.14
CA THR A 106 -2.98 -8.80 -12.35
C THR A 106 -3.30 -9.02 -13.83
N ALA A 107 -2.85 -8.12 -14.71
CA ALA A 107 -3.04 -8.26 -16.15
C ALA A 107 -2.39 -9.54 -16.68
N GLN A 108 -1.19 -9.87 -16.22
CA GLN A 108 -0.49 -11.10 -16.59
C GLN A 108 -1.22 -12.34 -16.08
N SER A 109 -1.66 -12.37 -14.81
CA SER A 109 -2.44 -13.47 -14.26
C SER A 109 -3.78 -13.66 -14.98
N LEU A 110 -4.46 -12.58 -15.36
CA LEU A 110 -5.69 -12.64 -16.16
C LEU A 110 -5.41 -13.20 -17.56
N GLY A 111 -4.31 -12.81 -18.21
CA GLY A 111 -3.88 -13.38 -19.48
C GLY A 111 -3.58 -14.88 -19.40
N ASP A 112 -2.85 -15.31 -18.36
CA ASP A 112 -2.56 -16.72 -18.12
C ASP A 112 -3.84 -17.53 -17.87
N LEU A 113 -4.79 -16.98 -17.11
CA LEU A 113 -6.10 -17.58 -16.89
C LEU A 113 -6.91 -17.68 -18.18
N GLN A 114 -6.93 -16.64 -19.01
CA GLN A 114 -7.58 -16.68 -20.32
C GLN A 114 -6.99 -17.78 -21.21
N GLN A 115 -5.67 -17.93 -21.22
CA GLN A 115 -5.00 -18.98 -22.00
C GLN A 115 -5.34 -20.39 -21.49
N ARG A 116 -5.41 -20.57 -20.17
CA ARG A 116 -5.86 -21.84 -19.56
C ARG A 116 -7.30 -22.15 -19.90
N LEU A 117 -8.21 -21.17 -19.83
CA LEU A 117 -9.61 -21.33 -20.22
C LEU A 117 -9.74 -21.69 -21.70
N ALA A 118 -9.02 -21.02 -22.60
CA ALA A 118 -9.01 -21.37 -24.03
C ALA A 118 -8.50 -22.80 -24.28
N THR A 119 -7.55 -23.26 -23.47
CA THR A 119 -7.07 -24.66 -23.54
C THR A 119 -8.11 -25.64 -23.03
N ILE A 120 -8.83 -25.30 -21.96
CA ILE A 120 -9.95 -26.08 -21.42
C ILE A 120 -11.08 -26.19 -22.45
N ASP A 121 -11.42 -25.09 -23.14
CA ASP A 121 -12.45 -25.10 -24.18
C ASP A 121 -12.05 -26.03 -25.34
N LYS A 122 -10.80 -25.97 -25.80
CA LYS A 122 -10.27 -26.91 -26.81
C LYS A 122 -10.31 -28.36 -26.34
N ALA A 123 -9.97 -28.62 -25.07
CA ALA A 123 -10.03 -29.95 -24.50
C ALA A 123 -11.49 -30.48 -24.45
N GLN A 124 -12.45 -29.64 -24.09
CA GLN A 124 -13.87 -29.99 -24.12
C GLN A 124 -14.36 -30.30 -25.53
N GLU A 125 -14.00 -29.49 -26.53
CA GLU A 125 -14.38 -29.76 -27.93
C GLU A 125 -13.86 -31.12 -28.41
N ASN A 126 -12.60 -31.46 -28.08
CA ASN A 126 -12.01 -32.76 -28.39
C ASN A 126 -12.70 -33.91 -27.64
N ILE A 127 -13.07 -33.71 -26.37
CA ILE A 127 -13.83 -34.70 -25.58
C ILE A 127 -15.23 -34.90 -26.18
N THR A 128 -15.95 -33.85 -26.56
CA THR A 128 -17.27 -33.98 -27.19
C THR A 128 -17.19 -34.75 -28.51
N LYS A 129 -16.18 -34.48 -29.35
CA LYS A 129 -15.92 -35.24 -30.58
C LYS A 129 -15.63 -36.71 -30.29
N LEU A 130 -14.69 -36.99 -29.39
CA LEU A 130 -14.32 -38.36 -29.02
C LEU A 130 -15.48 -39.12 -28.37
N SER A 131 -16.27 -38.47 -27.51
CA SER A 131 -17.46 -39.08 -26.91
C SER A 131 -18.52 -39.41 -27.98
N GLY A 132 -18.68 -38.57 -29.00
CA GLY A 132 -19.53 -38.87 -30.16
C GLY A 132 -19.06 -40.10 -30.93
N ASP A 133 -17.76 -40.18 -31.23
CA ASP A 133 -17.16 -41.32 -31.94
C ASP A 133 -17.25 -42.62 -31.14
N VAL A 134 -17.05 -42.55 -29.81
CA VAL A 134 -17.17 -43.71 -28.91
C VAL A 134 -18.62 -44.16 -28.77
N LEU A 135 -19.59 -43.26 -28.71
CA LEU A 135 -21.01 -43.63 -28.76
C LEU A 135 -21.36 -44.30 -30.09
N SER A 136 -20.90 -43.74 -31.21
CA SER A 136 -21.11 -44.33 -32.54
C SER A 136 -20.50 -45.73 -32.65
N LEU A 137 -19.30 -45.94 -32.11
CA LEU A 137 -18.66 -47.26 -32.06
C LEU A 137 -19.43 -48.23 -31.16
N GLN A 138 -19.92 -47.77 -30.01
CA GLN A 138 -20.76 -48.58 -29.12
C GLN A 138 -22.08 -49.01 -29.80
N ASP A 139 -22.74 -48.09 -30.51
CA ASP A 139 -23.98 -48.36 -31.23
C ASP A 139 -23.79 -49.37 -32.37
N ILE A 140 -22.68 -49.27 -33.11
CA ILE A 140 -22.31 -50.24 -34.17
C ILE A 140 -22.03 -51.62 -33.57
N LEU A 141 -21.31 -51.69 -32.44
CA LEU A 141 -20.90 -52.94 -31.82
C LEU A 141 -22.02 -53.62 -31.01
N SER A 142 -22.99 -52.85 -30.50
CA SER A 142 -24.13 -53.35 -29.72
C SER A 142 -25.14 -54.10 -30.58
N ASN A 143 -25.30 -53.74 -31.86
CA ASN A 143 -26.20 -54.42 -32.79
C ASN A 143 -25.49 -55.55 -33.55
N LYS A 144 -26.00 -56.78 -33.48
CA LYS A 144 -25.41 -57.96 -34.15
C LYS A 144 -25.28 -57.80 -35.67
N GLN A 145 -26.24 -57.16 -36.33
CA GLN A 145 -26.27 -57.00 -37.78
C GLN A 145 -25.30 -55.90 -38.23
N THR A 146 -25.30 -54.75 -37.54
CA THR A 146 -24.38 -53.63 -37.81
C THR A 146 -22.93 -54.01 -37.53
N ARG A 147 -22.65 -54.75 -36.45
CA ARG A 147 -21.33 -55.30 -36.13
C ARG A 147 -20.84 -56.28 -37.20
N GLY A 148 -21.73 -57.14 -37.70
CA GLY A 148 -21.42 -58.07 -38.79
C GLY A 148 -21.02 -57.34 -40.06
N ALA A 149 -21.84 -56.37 -40.50
CA ALA A 149 -21.56 -55.55 -41.66
C ALA A 149 -20.25 -54.75 -41.53
N PHE A 150 -19.97 -54.17 -40.36
CA PHE A 150 -18.72 -53.45 -40.12
C PHE A 150 -17.48 -54.37 -40.17
N GLY A 151 -17.60 -55.59 -39.63
CA GLY A 151 -16.55 -56.61 -39.74
C GLY A 151 -16.31 -57.06 -41.17
N GLU A 152 -17.38 -57.24 -41.95
CA GLU A 152 -17.30 -57.60 -43.38
C GLU A 152 -16.66 -56.49 -44.22
N ILE A 153 -16.99 -55.22 -43.97
CA ILE A 153 -16.36 -54.06 -44.65
C ILE A 153 -14.87 -53.96 -44.32
N GLN A 154 -14.49 -54.08 -43.04
CA GLN A 154 -13.07 -54.07 -42.68
C GLN A 154 -12.30 -55.24 -43.28
N LEU A 155 -12.89 -56.44 -43.30
CA LEU A 155 -12.28 -57.61 -43.91
C LEU A 155 -12.13 -57.43 -45.43
N HIS A 156 -13.13 -56.85 -46.09
CA HIS A 156 -13.09 -56.48 -47.50
C HIS A 156 -11.95 -55.52 -47.82
N ASP A 157 -11.80 -54.45 -47.03
CA ASP A 157 -10.73 -53.46 -47.22
C ASP A 157 -9.34 -54.05 -47.00
N ILE A 158 -9.18 -54.96 -46.02
CA ILE A 158 -7.93 -55.69 -45.80
C ILE A 158 -7.61 -56.56 -47.01
N VAL A 159 -8.59 -57.30 -47.54
CA VAL A 159 -8.41 -58.19 -48.69
C VAL A 159 -8.03 -57.40 -49.94
N ILE A 160 -8.69 -56.29 -50.24
CA ILE A 160 -8.35 -55.43 -51.40
C ILE A 160 -6.95 -54.82 -51.28
N LYS A 161 -6.55 -54.42 -50.06
CA LYS A 161 -5.20 -53.86 -49.84
C LYS A 161 -4.11 -54.93 -49.90
N ALA A 162 -4.42 -56.16 -49.48
CA ALA A 162 -3.45 -57.24 -49.39
C ALA A 162 -3.31 -58.05 -50.68
N LEU A 163 -4.35 -58.09 -51.54
CA LEU A 163 -4.41 -58.96 -52.70
C LEU A 163 -4.71 -58.17 -54.00
N PRO A 164 -4.07 -58.51 -55.14
CA PRO A 164 -4.40 -57.95 -56.45
C PRO A 164 -5.87 -58.18 -56.81
N GLN A 165 -6.47 -57.25 -57.56
CA GLN A 165 -7.92 -57.26 -57.88
C GLN A 165 -8.39 -58.52 -58.61
N ASP A 166 -7.49 -59.24 -59.29
CA ASP A 166 -7.80 -60.46 -60.06
C ASP A 166 -7.71 -61.76 -59.26
N SER A 167 -7.27 -61.72 -57.98
CA SER A 167 -6.97 -62.92 -57.20
C SER A 167 -8.04 -63.32 -56.17
N PHE A 168 -9.23 -62.73 -56.21
CA PHE A 168 -10.32 -63.13 -55.30
C PHE A 168 -11.70 -63.02 -55.96
N THR A 169 -12.68 -63.73 -55.41
CA THR A 169 -14.10 -63.65 -55.82
C THR A 169 -14.97 -63.70 -54.57
N MET A 170 -15.85 -62.70 -54.41
CA MET A 170 -16.80 -62.61 -53.30
C MET A 170 -18.10 -63.36 -53.61
N GLN A 171 -18.74 -63.88 -52.55
CA GLN A 171 -20.06 -64.53 -52.58
C GLN A 171 -20.21 -65.61 -53.66
N ALA A 172 -19.15 -66.38 -53.90
CA ALA A 172 -19.15 -67.41 -54.92
C ALA A 172 -19.99 -68.61 -54.46
N THR A 173 -20.88 -69.07 -55.33
CA THR A 173 -21.65 -70.30 -55.14
C THR A 173 -20.79 -71.48 -55.57
N LEU A 174 -20.41 -72.32 -54.61
CA LEU A 174 -19.64 -73.54 -54.87
C LEU A 174 -20.53 -74.60 -55.53
N SER A 175 -19.90 -75.56 -56.23
CA SER A 175 -20.57 -76.68 -56.90
C SER A 175 -21.38 -77.59 -55.97
N ASN A 176 -21.18 -77.47 -54.66
CA ASN A 176 -21.93 -78.16 -53.61
C ASN A 176 -23.18 -77.39 -53.14
N GLY A 177 -23.54 -76.29 -53.80
CA GLY A 177 -24.69 -75.44 -53.47
C GLY A 177 -24.49 -74.54 -52.25
N ARG A 178 -23.30 -74.54 -51.63
CA ARG A 178 -22.97 -73.64 -50.51
C ARG A 178 -22.38 -72.34 -51.04
N ARG A 179 -22.76 -71.22 -50.41
CA ARG A 179 -22.20 -69.90 -50.72
C ARG A 179 -20.99 -69.67 -49.83
N ALA A 180 -19.83 -69.46 -50.44
CA ALA A 180 -18.63 -69.03 -49.74
C ALA A 180 -18.57 -67.51 -49.75
N ASP A 181 -18.22 -66.91 -48.62
CA ASP A 181 -18.12 -65.45 -48.53
C ASP A 181 -16.94 -64.92 -49.35
N TRP A 182 -15.83 -65.67 -49.39
CA TRP A 182 -14.63 -65.34 -50.16
C TRP A 182 -13.96 -66.58 -50.76
N ILE A 183 -13.55 -66.48 -52.03
CA ILE A 183 -12.65 -67.43 -52.70
C ILE A 183 -11.39 -66.66 -53.10
N ILE A 184 -10.24 -67.10 -52.64
CA ILE A 184 -8.94 -66.56 -53.04
C ILE A 184 -8.38 -67.47 -54.14
N HIS A 185 -8.16 -66.90 -55.32
CA HIS A 185 -7.53 -67.58 -56.44
C HIS A 185 -6.02 -67.45 -56.30
N LEU A 186 -5.36 -68.53 -55.89
CA LEU A 186 -3.90 -68.56 -55.92
C LEU A 186 -3.44 -68.61 -57.38
N PRO A 187 -2.53 -67.73 -57.82
CA PRO A 187 -1.87 -67.91 -59.10
C PRO A 187 -1.13 -69.25 -59.06
N ASN A 188 -1.35 -70.04 -60.12
CA ASN A 188 -0.90 -71.41 -60.30
C ASN A 188 0.55 -71.64 -59.80
N PRO A 189 0.82 -72.65 -58.95
CA PRO A 189 2.20 -73.05 -58.68
C PRO A 189 2.73 -73.82 -59.89
N ASP A 190 3.48 -73.15 -60.75
CA ASP A 190 4.11 -73.80 -61.89
C ASP A 190 5.06 -74.92 -61.41
N ARG A 191 4.74 -76.12 -61.90
CA ARG A 191 5.42 -77.41 -61.71
C ARG A 191 6.94 -77.33 -61.62
N LYS A 192 7.53 -77.84 -60.53
CA LYS A 192 8.73 -78.72 -60.55
C LYS A 192 8.72 -79.71 -59.38
N SER A 193 7.88 -80.74 -59.48
CA SER A 193 8.09 -82.02 -58.81
C SER A 193 8.41 -83.04 -59.89
N GLY A 194 9.60 -83.63 -59.84
CA GLY A 194 9.92 -84.86 -60.59
C GLY A 194 11.01 -84.76 -61.66
N SER A 195 12.03 -85.58 -61.47
CA SER A 195 12.96 -86.16 -62.47
C SER A 195 14.15 -85.31 -62.95
N ALA A 196 15.31 -85.56 -62.33
CA ALA A 196 16.59 -85.55 -63.04
C ALA A 196 17.40 -86.77 -62.56
N GLY A 197 16.94 -87.96 -62.93
CA GLY A 197 17.80 -89.13 -63.01
C GLY A 197 18.72 -88.93 -64.22
N ARG A 198 20.04 -88.94 -63.97
CA ARG A 198 21.07 -88.78 -64.99
C ARG A 198 21.90 -90.06 -65.01
N PRO A 199 21.83 -90.92 -66.03
CA PRO A 199 22.86 -91.92 -66.26
C PRO A 199 23.92 -91.35 -67.22
N ARG A 200 25.17 -91.59 -66.79
CA ARG A 200 26.46 -91.70 -67.49
C ARG A 200 26.60 -91.10 -68.88
#